data_AF-A0A448XGI3-F1
#
_entry.id   AF-A0A448XGI3-F1
#
_cell.length_a   1.000
_cell.length_b   1.000
_cell.length_c   1.000
_cell.angle_alpha   90.00
_cell.angle_beta   90.00
_cell.angle_gamma   90.00
#
_symmetry.space_group_name_H-M   'P 1'
#
loop_
_entity.id
_entity.type
_entity.pdbx_description
1 polymer ?
#
loop_
_entity_poly.entity_id
_entity_poly.type
_entity_poly.pdbx_seq_one_letter_code
_entity_poly.pdbx_strand_id
1 'polypeptide(L)'
;MARLTDDAGETSGKVPRPRQDDLVSSAFTPRELFIKSTGVELAKREAGGLPKLSLTTIELQWIQVLSEGWASPLRGFMREREYLQCLFFGGLLQSEQIRECEIGFPE
;
A
#
# COMPACT_ATOMS: atom_id res chain seq x y z
N MET A 1 47.17 35.28 -35.79
CA MET A 1 47.53 34.07 -35.01
C MET A 1 46.45 33.87 -33.96
N ALA A 2 45.55 32.91 -34.19
CA ALA A 2 44.55 32.51 -33.22
C ALA A 2 45.22 31.73 -32.09
N ARG A 3 44.96 32.12 -30.83
CA ARG A 3 45.11 31.23 -29.68
C ARG A 3 43.81 31.28 -28.90
N LEU A 4 43.03 30.24 -29.16
CA LEU A 4 41.99 29.71 -28.30
C LEU A 4 42.62 29.40 -26.93
N THR A 5 42.06 29.93 -25.85
CA THR A 5 42.17 29.28 -24.55
C THR A 5 40.74 29.08 -24.07
N ASP A 6 40.40 27.81 -24.00
CA ASP A 6 39.15 27.26 -23.50
C ASP A 6 38.97 27.64 -22.03
N ASP A 7 37.84 28.26 -21.69
CA ASP A 7 37.31 28.23 -20.33
C ASP A 7 35.97 27.50 -20.41
N ALA A 8 36.06 26.18 -20.22
CA ALA A 8 34.92 25.28 -20.19
C ALA A 8 34.09 25.62 -18.94
N GLY A 9 33.08 26.48 -19.13
CA GLY A 9 32.01 26.66 -18.16
C GLY A 9 31.34 25.31 -17.89
N GLU A 10 31.52 24.82 -16.68
CA GLU A 10 30.89 23.62 -16.16
C GLU A 10 29.37 23.82 -16.12
N THR A 11 28.70 23.43 -17.20
CA THR A 11 27.25 23.27 -17.21
C THR A 11 26.96 22.00 -16.44
N SER A 12 26.91 22.11 -15.11
CA SER A 12 26.31 21.10 -14.25
C SER A 12 24.83 21.00 -14.62
N GLY A 13 24.54 20.20 -15.65
CA GLY A 13 23.22 19.70 -16.00
C GLY A 13 22.72 18.84 -14.86
N LYS A 14 22.28 19.48 -13.77
CA LYS A 14 21.39 18.84 -12.81
C LYS A 14 20.10 18.59 -13.58
N VAL A 15 19.93 17.35 -14.04
CA VAL A 15 18.60 16.81 -14.29
C VAL A 15 17.79 17.15 -13.03
N PRO A 16 16.74 17.98 -13.12
CA PRO A 16 15.95 18.30 -11.94
C PRO A 16 15.46 16.98 -11.38
N ARG A 17 15.81 16.68 -10.12
CA ARG A 17 15.13 15.59 -9.42
C ARG A 17 13.66 15.96 -9.41
N PRO A 18 12.74 15.09 -9.85
CA PRO A 18 11.32 15.35 -9.65
C PRO A 18 11.13 15.67 -8.18
N ARG A 19 10.43 16.77 -7.87
CA ARG A 19 10.10 17.07 -6.48
C ARG A 19 9.29 15.88 -5.99
N GLN A 20 9.49 15.45 -4.74
CA GLN A 20 8.76 14.30 -4.17
C GLN A 20 7.23 14.46 -4.35
N ASP A 21 6.79 15.70 -4.47
CA ASP A 21 5.46 16.23 -4.71
C ASP A 21 4.85 15.79 -6.07
N ASP A 22 5.66 15.44 -7.08
CA ASP A 22 5.22 15.16 -8.46
C ASP A 22 4.83 13.69 -8.71
N LEU A 23 4.94 12.80 -7.71
CA LEU A 23 4.63 11.36 -7.83
C LEU A 23 3.42 10.89 -7.01
N VAL A 24 2.72 11.78 -6.30
CA VAL A 24 1.38 11.46 -5.80
C VAL A 24 0.44 11.45 -7.00
N SER A 25 0.39 10.27 -7.63
CA SER A 25 -0.66 9.90 -8.55
C SER A 25 -1.99 10.25 -7.90
N SER A 26 -2.70 11.21 -8.48
CA SER A 26 -4.04 11.69 -8.12
C SER A 26 -5.11 10.58 -8.01
N ALA A 27 -4.74 9.30 -8.11
CA ALA A 27 -5.62 8.13 -8.18
C ALA A 27 -5.58 7.21 -6.93
N PHE A 28 -4.66 7.40 -5.97
CA PHE A 28 -4.65 6.55 -4.77
C PHE A 28 -5.48 7.16 -3.65
N THR A 29 -6.70 6.65 -3.47
CA THR A 29 -7.51 6.92 -2.28
C THR A 29 -7.31 5.78 -1.28
N PRO A 30 -6.78 6.04 -0.07
CA PRO A 30 -6.67 5.03 0.97
C PRO A 30 -8.05 4.44 1.29
N ARG A 31 -8.11 3.12 1.41
CA ARG A 31 -9.30 2.38 1.85
C ARG A 31 -9.34 2.35 3.36
N GLU A 32 -10.12 3.23 3.94
CA GLU A 32 -10.46 3.17 5.37
C GLU A 32 -11.37 1.98 5.68
N LEU A 33 -11.21 1.39 6.87
CA LEU A 33 -12.02 0.26 7.36
C LEU A 33 -12.96 0.66 8.51
N PHE A 34 -13.19 1.97 8.70
CA PHE A 34 -14.19 2.45 9.64
C PHE A 34 -15.62 2.14 9.17
N ILE A 35 -16.49 1.88 10.14
CA ILE A 35 -17.93 1.78 9.88
C ILE A 35 -18.46 3.20 9.67
N LYS A 36 -19.32 3.38 8.67
CA LYS A 36 -20.01 4.66 8.44
C LYS A 36 -20.78 5.07 9.69
N SER A 37 -20.83 6.37 9.97
CA SER A 37 -21.47 6.94 11.17
C SER A 37 -22.91 6.46 11.39
N THR A 38 -23.65 6.18 10.31
CA THR A 38 -25.03 5.69 10.34
C THR A 38 -25.18 4.26 10.87
N GLY A 39 -24.13 3.43 10.80
CA GLY A 39 -24.18 2.01 11.12
C GLY A 39 -23.51 1.62 12.44
N VAL A 40 -22.90 2.57 13.16
CA VAL A 40 -22.08 2.29 14.34
C VAL A 40 -22.87 1.60 15.46
N GLU A 41 -24.07 2.11 15.78
CA GLU A 41 -24.88 1.55 16.88
C GLU A 41 -25.41 0.14 16.55
N LEU A 42 -25.75 -0.12 15.29
CA LEU A 42 -26.13 -1.45 14.84
C LEU A 42 -24.95 -2.44 14.98
N ALA A 43 -23.76 -2.04 14.53
CA ALA A 43 -22.57 -2.86 14.61
C ALA A 43 -22.13 -3.14 16.05
N LYS A 44 -22.24 -2.15 16.95
CA LYS A 44 -21.97 -2.36 18.39
C LYS A 44 -22.93 -3.38 19.00
N ARG A 45 -24.22 -3.31 18.63
CA ARG A 45 -25.23 -4.27 19.11
C ARG A 45 -24.93 -5.69 18.64
N GLU A 46 -24.59 -5.86 17.36
CA GLU A 46 -24.19 -7.16 16.79
C GLU A 46 -22.92 -7.71 17.45
N ALA A 47 -21.89 -6.87 17.59
CA ALA A 47 -20.63 -7.23 18.24
C ALA A 47 -20.81 -7.67 19.71
N GLY A 48 -21.85 -7.18 20.39
CA GLY A 48 -22.20 -7.61 21.74
C GLY A 48 -22.57 -9.09 21.85
N GLY A 49 -23.08 -9.70 20.77
CA GLY A 49 -23.49 -11.11 20.72
C GLY A 49 -22.39 -12.08 20.22
N LEU A 50 -21.25 -11.56 19.79
CA LEU A 50 -20.15 -12.37 19.26
C LEU A 50 -19.10 -12.71 20.34
N PRO A 51 -18.37 -13.83 20.18
CA PRO A 51 -17.22 -14.13 21.02
C PRO A 51 -16.19 -12.98 21.00
N LYS A 52 -15.63 -12.67 22.16
CA LYS A 52 -14.65 -11.58 22.32
C LYS A 52 -13.25 -12.13 22.45
N LEU A 53 -12.30 -11.49 21.79
CA LEU A 53 -10.88 -11.71 21.95
C LEU A 53 -10.28 -10.53 22.73
N SER A 54 -9.51 -10.79 23.78
CA SER A 54 -8.78 -9.75 24.51
C SER A 54 -7.57 -9.32 23.70
N LEU A 55 -7.46 -8.01 23.42
CA LEU A 55 -6.35 -7.45 22.67
C LEU A 55 -5.39 -6.68 23.58
N THR A 56 -4.12 -6.78 23.26
CA THR A 56 -3.01 -6.00 23.80
C THR A 56 -2.92 -4.63 23.11
N THR A 57 -2.13 -3.73 23.70
CA THR A 57 -1.93 -2.37 23.17
C THR A 57 -1.33 -2.37 21.76
N ILE A 58 -0.43 -3.31 21.45
CA ILE A 58 0.20 -3.41 20.12
C ILE A 58 -0.83 -3.84 19.07
N GLU A 59 -1.71 -4.78 19.40
CA GLU A 59 -2.79 -5.21 18.50
C GLU A 59 -3.79 -4.08 18.24
N LEU A 60 -4.11 -3.27 19.27
CA LEU A 60 -4.93 -2.06 19.12
C LEU A 60 -4.29 -1.04 18.18
N GLN A 61 -2.97 -0.84 18.24
CA GLN A 61 -2.25 0.04 17.33
C GLN A 61 -2.31 -0.48 15.88
N TRP A 62 -2.14 -1.79 15.67
CA TRP A 62 -2.27 -2.37 14.33
C TRP A 62 -3.69 -2.24 13.77
N ILE A 63 -4.73 -2.34 14.60
CA ILE A 63 -6.11 -2.09 14.18
C ILE A 63 -6.28 -0.64 13.72
N GLN A 64 -5.65 0.33 14.38
CA GLN A 64 -5.69 1.73 13.94
C GLN A 64 -5.02 1.92 12.56
N VAL A 65 -3.82 1.37 12.38
CA VAL A 65 -3.09 1.41 11.09
C VAL A 65 -3.95 0.85 9.95
N LEU A 66 -4.65 -0.26 10.20
CA LEU A 66 -5.59 -0.85 9.24
C LEU A 66 -6.82 0.03 9.02
N SER A 67 -7.38 0.60 10.09
CA SER A 67 -8.64 1.36 10.04
C SER A 67 -8.51 2.68 9.29
N GLU A 68 -7.40 3.39 9.49
CA GLU A 68 -7.06 4.63 8.77
C GLU A 68 -6.60 4.39 7.32
N GLY A 69 -6.44 3.12 6.91
CA GLY A 69 -6.10 2.77 5.54
C GLY A 69 -4.62 2.89 5.17
N TRP A 70 -3.71 2.94 6.15
CA TRP A 70 -2.25 3.00 5.89
C TRP A 70 -1.73 1.76 5.17
N ALA A 71 -2.38 0.61 5.41
CA ALA A 71 -2.05 -0.66 4.75
C ALA A 71 -2.98 -0.96 3.55
N SER A 72 -3.57 0.07 2.94
CA SER A 72 -4.37 -0.09 1.72
C SER A 72 -3.56 -0.81 0.64
N PRO A 73 -4.11 -1.84 -0.03
CA PRO A 73 -5.53 -2.16 -0.21
C PRO A 73 -6.11 -3.24 0.72
N LEU A 74 -5.47 -3.54 1.87
CA LEU A 74 -5.96 -4.58 2.77
C LEU A 74 -7.39 -4.33 3.25
N ARG A 75 -8.15 -5.42 3.40
CA ARG A 75 -9.55 -5.40 3.88
C ARG A 75 -9.67 -5.73 5.37
N GLY A 76 -8.55 -5.95 6.05
CA GLY A 76 -8.44 -6.40 7.43
C GLY A 76 -7.04 -6.99 7.67
N PHE A 77 -6.91 -7.85 8.68
CA PHE A 77 -5.68 -8.61 8.88
C PHE A 77 -5.36 -9.49 7.67
N MET A 78 -4.07 -9.60 7.35
CA MET A 78 -3.60 -10.43 6.25
C MET A 78 -4.03 -11.88 6.47
N ARG A 79 -4.60 -12.48 5.43
CA ARG A 79 -4.82 -13.92 5.36
C ARG A 79 -3.55 -14.62 4.90
N GLU A 80 -3.51 -15.94 5.02
CA GLU A 80 -2.35 -16.77 4.64
C GLU A 80 -1.73 -16.39 3.30
N ARG A 81 -2.55 -16.24 2.25
CA ARG A 81 -2.06 -15.84 0.92
C ARG A 81 -1.38 -14.48 0.91
N GLU A 82 -1.98 -13.47 1.55
CA GLU A 82 -1.44 -12.10 1.60
C GLU A 82 -0.16 -12.06 2.45
N TYR A 83 -0.14 -12.82 3.54
CA TYR A 83 1.00 -12.96 4.42
C TYR A 83 2.19 -13.62 3.71
N LEU A 84 1.98 -14.76 3.05
CA LEU A 84 3.03 -15.44 2.28
C LEU A 84 3.53 -14.57 1.13
N GLN A 85 2.64 -13.89 0.40
CA GLN A 85 3.06 -12.96 -0.64
C GLN A 85 3.95 -11.83 -0.10
N CYS A 86 3.57 -11.24 1.03
CA CYS A 86 4.36 -10.20 1.69
C CYS A 86 5.75 -10.73 2.10
N LEU A 87 5.80 -11.95 2.68
CA LEU A 87 7.05 -12.57 3.10
C LEU A 87 8.00 -12.88 1.94
N PHE A 88 7.48 -13.43 0.83
CA PHE A 88 8.32 -13.91 -0.28
C PHE A 88 8.58 -12.86 -1.36
N PHE A 89 7.63 -11.97 -1.62
CA PHE A 89 7.71 -11.00 -2.71
C PHE A 89 7.82 -9.54 -2.24
N GLY A 90 7.74 -9.30 -0.92
CA GLY A 90 7.81 -7.95 -0.36
C GLY A 90 6.60 -7.07 -0.69
N GLY A 91 5.48 -7.66 -1.13
CA GLY A 91 4.28 -6.92 -1.53
C GLY A 91 3.07 -7.81 -1.79
N LEU A 92 1.91 -7.18 -2.00
CA LEU A 92 0.66 -7.87 -2.31
C LEU A 92 0.46 -7.94 -3.83
N LEU A 93 0.15 -9.13 -4.34
CA LEU A 93 -0.17 -9.34 -5.75
C LEU A 93 -1.69 -9.27 -5.92
N GLN A 94 -2.20 -8.31 -6.71
CA GLN A 94 -3.63 -8.23 -6.98
C GLN A 94 -4.09 -9.46 -7.77
N SER A 95 -5.30 -9.94 -7.47
CA SER A 95 -5.86 -11.18 -8.00
C SER A 95 -5.99 -11.23 -9.53
N GLU A 96 -5.93 -10.08 -10.21
CA GLU A 96 -5.99 -9.98 -11.67
C GLU A 96 -4.70 -10.42 -12.36
N GLN A 97 -3.55 -10.43 -11.68
CA GLN A 97 -2.28 -10.88 -12.25
C GLN A 97 -2.03 -12.40 -12.11
N ILE A 98 -2.99 -13.16 -11.55
CA ILE A 98 -2.88 -14.63 -11.43
C ILE A 98 -3.70 -15.34 -12.51
N ARG A 99 -4.32 -14.61 -13.45
CA ARG A 99 -5.10 -15.21 -14.55
C ARG A 99 -4.32 -15.57 -15.83
N GLU A 100 -3.01 -15.28 -15.92
CA GLU A 100 -2.21 -15.60 -17.12
C GLU A 100 -0.99 -16.50 -16.86
N CYS A 101 -0.95 -17.21 -15.73
CA CYS A 101 -0.15 -18.43 -15.67
C CYS A 101 -1.03 -19.62 -16.07
N GLU A 102 -1.52 -19.62 -17.32
CA GLU A 102 -1.73 -20.89 -18.00
C GLU A 102 -0.35 -21.52 -18.14
N ILE A 103 0.02 -22.32 -17.15
CA ILE A 103 1.09 -23.31 -17.29
C ILE A 103 0.55 -24.25 -18.37
N GLY A 104 0.93 -23.97 -19.62
CA GLY A 104 0.75 -24.92 -20.71
C GLY A 104 1.50 -26.18 -20.34
N PHE A 105 0.76 -27.16 -19.81
CA PHE A 105 1.20 -28.54 -19.82
C PHE A 105 0.96 -29.06 -21.24
N PRO A 106 2.01 -29.33 -22.04
CA PRO A 106 1.82 -30.08 -23.27
C PRO A 106 1.36 -31.50 -22.92
N GLU A 107 0.32 -31.98 -23.58
CA GLU A 107 0.02 -33.42 -23.70
C GLU A 107 1.17 -34.16 -24.39
#